data_AF-G3MRJ7-F1
#
_entry.id   AF-G3MRJ7-F1
#
_cell.length_a   1.000
_cell.length_b   1.000
_cell.length_c   1.000
_cell.angle_alpha   90.00
_cell.angle_beta   90.00
_cell.angle_gamma   90.00
#
_symmetry.space_group_name_H-M   'P 1'
#
loop_
_entity.id
_entity.type
_entity.pdbx_description
1 polymer ?
#
loop_
_entity_poly.entity_id
_entity_poly.type
_entity_poly.pdbx_seq_one_letter_code
_entity_poly.pdbx_strand_id
1 'polypeptide(L)' 'MSPETKEKAALVLFVAKKVFHWGFIPTVLYMGFKKGSDPGMPELSLLSLLWQ' A
#
# COMPACT_ATOMS: atom_id res chain seq x y z
N MET A 1 10.67 29.74 -9.04
CA MET A 1 9.35 29.12 -8.79
C MET A 1 8.43 30.17 -8.19
N SER A 2 7.27 30.42 -8.80
CA SER A 2 6.26 31.29 -8.20
C SER A 2 5.77 30.67 -6.87
N PRO A 3 5.31 31.48 -5.91
CA PRO A 3 4.80 30.99 -4.63
C PRO A 3 3.72 29.92 -4.78
N GLU A 4 2.83 30.12 -5.76
CA GLU A 4 1.75 29.19 -6.09
C GLU A 4 2.27 27.80 -6.54
N THR A 5 3.33 27.76 -7.35
CA THR A 5 3.94 26.48 -7.77
C THR A 5 4.58 25.75 -6.59
N LYS A 6 5.16 26.48 -5.62
CA LYS A 6 5.74 25.87 -4.41
C LYS A 6 4.67 25.23 -3.53
N GLU A 7 3.55 25.92 -3.35
CA GLU A 7 2.43 25.43 -2.53
C GLU A 7 1.79 24.16 -3.14
N LYS A 8 1.54 24.18 -4.45
CA LYS A 8 1.03 23.00 -5.16
C LYS A 8 1.99 21.81 -5.09
N ALA A 9 3.30 22.05 -5.25
CA ALA A 9 4.30 21.00 -5.12
C ALA A 9 4.35 20.42 -3.69
N ALA A 10 4.27 21.27 -2.67
CA ALA A 10 4.22 20.83 -1.27
C ALA A 10 2.97 19.97 -0.98
N LEU A 11 1.81 20.36 -1.52
CA LEU A 11 0.59 19.58 -1.41
C LEU A 11 0.73 18.20 -2.06
N VAL A 12 1.25 18.13 -3.28
CA VAL A 12 1.46 16.86 -3.99
C VAL A 12 2.40 15.95 -3.20
N LEU A 13 3.51 16.48 -2.69
CA LEU A 13 4.44 15.71 -1.86
C LEU A 13 3.80 15.20 -0.57
N PHE A 14 2.96 16.02 0.08
CA PHE A 14 2.24 15.64 1.28
C PHE A 14 1.24 14.50 1.00
N VAL A 15 0.44 14.63 -0.05
CA VAL A 15 -0.53 13.61 -0.47
C VAL A 15 0.19 12.32 -0.85
N ALA A 16 1.25 12.41 -1.66
CA ALA A 16 2.06 11.24 -2.02
C ALA A 16 2.60 10.53 -0.78
N LYS A 17 3.18 11.27 0.17
CA LYS A 17 3.67 10.69 1.43
C LYS A 17 2.56 9.97 2.20
N LYS A 18 1.35 10.55 2.28
CA LYS A 18 0.22 9.92 2.98
C LYS A 18 -0.26 8.66 2.28
N VAL A 19 -0.40 8.69 0.96
CA VAL A 19 -0.82 7.53 0.15
C VAL A 19 0.20 6.40 0.27
N PHE A 20 1.50 6.69 0.19
CA PHE A 20 2.51 5.65 0.39
C PHE A 20 2.49 5.08 1.81
N HIS A 21 2.41 5.92 2.84
CA HIS A 21 2.46 5.44 4.22
C HIS A 21 1.29 4.52 4.58
N TRP A 22 0.07 4.84 4.10
CA TRP A 22 -1.12 4.05 4.39
C TRP A 22 -1.46 3.01 3.32
N GLY A 23 -1.07 3.24 2.07
CA GLY A 23 -1.43 2.40 0.92
C GLY A 23 -0.40 1.32 0.59
N PHE A 24 0.85 1.44 1.05
CA PHE A 24 1.89 0.47 0.73
C PHE A 24 1.56 -0.93 1.24
N ILE A 25 1.30 -1.08 2.55
CA ILE A 25 1.01 -2.40 3.16
C ILE A 25 -0.28 -3.02 2.58
N PRO A 26 -1.42 -2.32 2.48
CA PRO A 26 -2.63 -2.88 1.86
C PRO A 26 -2.41 -3.34 0.42
N THR A 27 -1.64 -2.59 -0.37
CA THR A 27 -1.36 -2.95 -1.77
C THR A 27 -0.50 -4.21 -1.86
N VAL A 28 0.55 -4.31 -1.03
CA VAL A 28 1.41 -5.51 -0.96
C VAL A 28 0.60 -6.73 -0.53
N LEU A 29 -0.25 -6.59 0.48
CA LEU A 29 -1.13 -7.67 0.93
C LEU A 29 -2.06 -8.11 -0.21
N TYR A 30 -2.75 -7.18 -0.86
CA TYR A 30 -3.63 -7.50 -1.98
C TYR A 30 -2.91 -8.25 -3.09
N MET A 31 -1.68 -7.84 -3.44
CA MET A 31 -0.88 -8.56 -4.43
C MET A 31 -0.48 -9.97 -3.96
N GLY A 32 -0.14 -10.14 -2.68
CA GLY A 32 0.15 -11.45 -2.09
C GLY A 32 -1.05 -12.40 -2.15
N PHE A 33 -2.23 -11.94 -1.72
CA PHE A 33 -3.47 -12.72 -1.81
C PHE A 33 -3.89 -13.00 -3.25
N LYS A 34 -3.74 -12.03 -4.16
CA LYS A 34 -4.09 -12.20 -5.58
C LYS A 34 -3.18 -13.21 -6.29
N LYS A 35 -1.90 -13.27 -5.93
CA LYS A 35 -0.97 -14.29 -6.44
C LYS A 35 -1.38 -15.70 -5.95
N GLY A 36 -1.95 -15.78 -4.74
CA GLY A 36 -2.35 -17.04 -4.12
C GLY A 36 -1.14 -17.83 -3.59
N SER A 37 -1.42 -18.97 -2.97
CA SER A 37 -0.42 -19.92 -2.52
C SER A 37 -0.01 -20.87 -3.64
N ASP A 38 1.20 -21.44 -3.55
CA ASP A 38 1.63 -22.47 -4.49
C ASP A 38 0.74 -23.72 -4.39
N PRO A 39 0.57 -24.48 -5.49
CA PRO A 39 -0.31 -25.66 -5.50
C PRO A 39 0.08 -26.66 -4.41
N GLY A 40 -0.85 -26.95 -3.49
CA GLY A 40 -0.64 -27.85 -2.35
C GLY A 40 -0.42 -27.16 -1.01
N MET A 41 -0.37 -25.82 -0.97
CA MET A 41 -0.28 -25.03 0.27
C MET A 41 -1.64 -24.43 0.67
N PRO A 42 -1.92 -24.23 1.98
CA PRO A 42 -3.18 -23.64 2.45
C PRO A 42 -3.45 -22.27 1.83
N GLU A 43 -4.72 -21.92 1.63
CA GLU A 43 -5.09 -20.61 1.13
C GLU A 43 -4.64 -19.51 2.09
N LEU A 44 -4.08 -18.43 1.53
CA LEU A 44 -3.74 -17.25 2.30
C LEU A 44 -5.04 -16.61 2.82
N SER A 45 -5.20 -16.55 4.14
CA SER A 45 -6.31 -15.83 4.78
C SER A 45 -5.80 -14.61 5.56
N LEU A 46 -6.60 -13.55 5.65
CA LEU A 46 -6.26 -12.36 6.44
C LEU A 46 -6.10 -12.69 7.94
N LEU A 47 -6.88 -13.65 8.43
CA LEU A 47 -6.84 -14.09 9.83
C LEU A 47 -5.54 -14.82 10.14
N SER A 48 -5.09 -15.75 9.30
CA SER A 48 -3.83 -16.48 9.49
C SER A 48 -2.58 -15.58 9.42
N LEU A 49 -2.66 -14.44 8.73
CA LEU A 49 -1.56 -13.48 8.61
C LEU A 49 -1.45 -12.54 9.80
N LEU A 50 -2.57 -12.21 10.44
CA LEU A 50 -2.62 -11.25 11.53
C LEU A 50 -2.59 -11.94 12.90
N TRP A 51 -3.17 -13.13 13.02
CA TRP A 51 -3.21 -13.95 14.24
C TRP A 51 -2.69 -15.34 13.89
N GLN A 52 -1.47 -15.63 14.34
CA GLN A 52 -0.85 -16.94 14.27
C GLN A 52 -0.87 -17.61 15.65
#